data_AF-A0A2N2MZN5-F1
#
_entry.id   AF-A0A2N2MZN5-F1
#
_cell.length_a   1.000
_cell.length_b   1.000
_cell.length_c   1.000
_cell.angle_alpha   90.00
_cell.angle_beta   90.00
_cell.angle_gamma   90.00
#
_symmetry.space_group_name_H-M   'P 1'
#
loop_
_entity.id
_entity.type
_entity.pdbx_description
1 polymer ?
#
loop_
_entity_poly.entity_id
_entity_poly.type
_entity_poly.pdbx_seq_one_letter_code
_entity_poly.pdbx_strand_id
1 'polypeptide(L)'
;MKEKPVRKRLFRPSILSDHKKVGKKLLPPFNYMLGGFHEISYVDSIIPEIIWIALLQHSCGRREGVELARALSKAAIKSAFREKKVFFGHVSAYAEISKEESESVLAGLEESGALESLRRVLLPLIFFYPECPLSFLFPNGVPELRNRDHALSDFKLILKKLYDRTSPSAVFALATFMYLGFLGDAVKVFKDLSLAKFEEIEKYPSTDLSKQIASGVRSFALMFFGRFAEEKPSPWPRYFWSQGLKLEKCDFGVQNEE
;
A
#
# COMPACT_ATOMS: atom_id res chain seq x y z
N MET A 1 29.85 58.35 40.07
CA MET A 1 30.09 57.47 38.92
C MET A 1 29.27 56.19 39.15
N LYS A 2 28.18 55.98 38.41
CA LYS A 2 27.35 54.77 38.48
C LYS A 2 27.24 54.19 37.08
N GLU A 3 27.87 53.04 36.85
CA GLU A 3 27.77 52.30 35.61
C GLU A 3 26.34 51.77 35.42
N LYS A 4 25.75 52.01 34.24
CA LYS A 4 24.47 51.42 33.86
C LYS A 4 24.72 50.01 33.31
N PRO A 5 23.92 49.00 33.70
CA PRO A 5 24.12 47.65 33.20
C PRO A 5 23.65 47.56 31.74
N VAL A 6 24.52 47.04 30.87
CA VAL A 6 24.19 46.70 29.48
C VAL A 6 23.27 45.47 29.51
N ARG A 7 21.97 45.66 29.23
CA ARG A 7 21.03 44.55 29.01
C ARG A 7 21.42 43.82 27.73
N LYS A 8 22.04 42.64 27.86
CA LYS A 8 22.15 41.68 26.74
C LYS A 8 20.74 41.28 26.30
N ARG A 9 20.32 41.70 25.11
CA ARG A 9 19.12 41.16 24.45
C ARG A 9 19.38 39.68 24.16
N LEU A 10 18.66 38.79 24.84
CA LEU A 10 18.60 37.38 24.49
C LEU A 10 18.08 37.27 23.05
N PHE A 11 18.93 36.76 22.16
CA PHE A 11 18.56 36.48 20.77
C PHE A 11 17.49 35.38 20.82
N ARG A 12 16.22 35.75 20.64
CA ARG A 12 15.15 34.77 20.47
C ARG A 12 15.20 34.33 19.02
N PRO A 13 15.55 33.07 18.71
CA PRO A 13 15.47 32.59 17.34
C PRO A 13 14.05 32.84 16.82
N SER A 14 13.96 33.36 15.60
CA SER A 14 12.67 33.54 14.94
C SER A 14 11.95 32.20 14.89
N ILE A 15 10.65 32.20 15.14
CA ILE A 15 9.81 31.01 15.00
C ILE A 15 10.07 30.41 13.61
N LEU A 16 10.46 29.12 13.55
CA LEU A 16 10.87 28.37 12.35
C LEU A 16 12.29 28.64 11.81
N SER A 17 13.24 29.12 12.62
CA SER A 17 14.66 29.28 12.24
C SER A 17 15.29 28.02 11.66
N ASP A 18 14.82 26.86 12.10
CA ASP A 18 15.41 25.57 11.77
C ASP A 18 14.78 24.97 10.49
N HIS A 19 13.82 25.66 9.87
CA HIS A 19 13.17 25.20 8.64
C HIS A 19 13.89 25.75 7.41
N LYS A 20 14.11 24.89 6.41
CA LYS A 20 14.69 25.29 5.13
C LYS A 20 13.59 25.75 4.18
N LYS A 21 13.63 27.00 3.72
CA LYS A 21 12.68 27.49 2.71
C LYS A 21 13.08 26.99 1.31
N VAL A 22 12.19 26.26 0.65
CA VAL A 22 12.33 25.83 -0.75
C VAL A 22 11.14 26.37 -1.54
N GLY A 23 11.40 27.36 -2.40
CA GLY A 23 10.35 28.13 -3.09
C GLY A 23 9.42 28.84 -2.09
N LYS A 24 8.13 28.49 -2.12
CA LYS A 24 7.11 29.01 -1.17
C LYS A 24 6.88 28.11 0.05
N LYS A 25 7.52 26.93 0.13
CA LYS A 25 7.32 25.96 1.21
C LYS A 25 8.46 26.03 2.24
N LEU A 26 8.13 25.87 3.52
CA LEU A 26 9.09 25.69 4.60
C LEU A 26 9.23 24.19 4.88
N LEU A 27 10.44 23.66 4.71
CA LEU A 27 10.74 22.26 4.98
C LEU A 27 11.27 22.14 6.42
N PRO A 28 10.65 21.30 7.27
CA PRO A 28 11.16 21.06 8.60
C PRO A 28 12.55 20.40 8.59
N PRO A 29 13.36 20.59 9.64
CA PRO A 29 14.71 20.00 9.78
C PRO A 29 14.76 18.53 9.39
N PHE A 30 13.80 17.77 9.91
CA PHE A 30 13.72 16.33 9.69
C PHE A 30 13.62 15.94 8.21
N ASN A 31 12.91 16.73 7.39
CA ASN A 31 12.73 16.41 5.98
C ASN A 31 14.02 16.61 5.19
N TYR A 32 14.74 17.73 5.35
CA TYR A 32 15.94 17.97 4.53
C TYR A 32 17.21 17.33 5.11
N MET A 33 17.27 17.06 6.41
CA MET A 33 18.45 16.44 7.05
C MET A 33 18.53 14.93 6.83
N LEU A 34 17.39 14.25 6.64
CA LEU A 34 17.33 12.79 6.44
C LEU A 34 17.09 12.38 4.98
N GLY A 35 17.35 13.28 4.03
CA GLY A 35 17.33 12.95 2.60
C GLY A 35 15.98 13.14 1.89
N GLY A 36 15.03 13.87 2.49
CA GLY A 36 13.76 14.22 1.84
C GLY A 36 12.68 13.16 2.06
N PHE A 37 11.85 13.33 3.09
CA PHE A 37 10.59 12.59 3.13
C PHE A 37 9.57 13.29 2.22
N HIS A 38 9.11 12.59 1.19
CA HIS A 38 8.02 13.04 0.35
C HIS A 38 6.68 12.68 0.99
N GLU A 39 5.83 13.67 1.12
CA GLU A 39 4.45 13.45 1.51
C GLU A 39 3.72 12.77 0.35
N ILE A 40 3.18 11.58 0.60
CA ILE A 40 2.34 10.86 -0.34
C ILE A 40 0.92 10.77 0.17
N SER A 41 -0.04 10.79 -0.76
CA SER A 41 -1.44 10.60 -0.44
C SER A 41 -1.72 9.13 -0.16
N TYR A 42 -2.22 8.81 1.03
CA TYR A 42 -2.64 7.44 1.34
C TYR A 42 -3.73 6.96 0.37
N VAL A 43 -4.72 7.82 0.11
CA VAL A 43 -5.82 7.48 -0.80
C VAL A 43 -5.29 7.36 -2.22
N ASP A 44 -4.60 8.39 -2.74
CA ASP A 44 -4.27 8.41 -4.16
C ASP A 44 -3.15 7.43 -4.51
N SER A 45 -2.22 7.18 -3.59
CA SER A 45 -1.00 6.40 -3.85
C SER A 45 -0.99 5.02 -3.23
N ILE A 46 -1.54 4.83 -2.01
CA ILE A 46 -1.39 3.55 -1.28
C ILE A 46 -2.58 2.62 -1.51
N ILE A 47 -3.82 3.12 -1.47
CA ILE A 47 -5.01 2.28 -1.66
C ILE A 47 -4.93 1.44 -2.95
N PRO A 48 -4.60 2.00 -4.13
CA PRO A 48 -4.48 1.21 -5.36
C PRO A 48 -3.44 0.10 -5.26
N GLU A 49 -2.38 0.32 -4.48
CA GLU A 49 -1.26 -0.62 -4.35
C GLU A 49 -1.60 -1.83 -3.47
N ILE A 50 -2.53 -1.68 -2.52
CA ILE A 50 -2.86 -2.71 -1.52
C ILE A 50 -4.27 -3.30 -1.68
N ILE A 51 -5.11 -2.75 -2.56
CA ILE A 51 -6.50 -3.22 -2.75
C ILE A 51 -6.59 -4.72 -3.04
N TRP A 52 -5.62 -5.28 -3.77
CA TRP A 52 -5.54 -6.71 -4.07
C TRP A 52 -5.44 -7.58 -2.80
N ILE A 53 -4.67 -7.15 -1.80
CA ILE A 53 -4.57 -7.82 -0.50
C ILE A 53 -5.92 -7.77 0.22
N ALA A 54 -6.56 -6.59 0.21
CA ALA A 54 -7.84 -6.41 0.87
C ALA A 54 -8.93 -7.28 0.24
N LEU A 55 -8.92 -7.46 -1.09
CA LEU A 55 -9.81 -8.38 -1.80
C LEU A 55 -9.60 -9.84 -1.35
N LEU A 56 -8.34 -10.29 -1.27
CA LEU A 56 -8.00 -11.63 -0.78
C LEU A 56 -8.51 -11.87 0.64
N GLN A 57 -8.23 -10.94 1.55
CA GLN A 57 -8.66 -11.03 2.95
C GLN A 57 -10.18 -10.95 3.12
N HIS A 58 -10.86 -10.17 2.29
CA HIS A 58 -12.32 -10.05 2.34
C HIS A 58 -13.01 -11.32 1.85
N SER A 59 -12.58 -11.85 0.70
CA SER A 59 -13.25 -12.97 0.03
C SER A 59 -12.93 -14.33 0.66
N CYS A 60 -11.72 -14.53 1.18
CA CYS A 60 -11.28 -15.82 1.74
C CYS A 60 -11.18 -15.81 3.27
N GLY A 61 -11.37 -14.65 3.91
CA GLY A 61 -11.03 -14.43 5.30
C GLY A 61 -9.55 -14.09 5.48
N ARG A 62 -9.21 -13.53 6.66
CA ARG A 62 -7.89 -12.95 6.92
C ARG A 62 -6.74 -13.92 6.71
N ARG A 63 -6.81 -15.11 7.32
CA ARG A 63 -5.73 -16.10 7.30
C ARG A 63 -5.47 -16.61 5.88
N GLU A 64 -6.51 -17.08 5.21
CA GLU A 64 -6.39 -17.59 3.84
C GLU A 64 -5.98 -16.49 2.85
N GLY A 65 -6.51 -15.27 3.01
CA GLY A 65 -6.11 -14.13 2.19
C GLY A 65 -4.61 -13.78 2.33
N VAL A 66 -4.06 -13.86 3.55
CA VAL A 66 -2.61 -13.70 3.77
C VAL A 66 -1.82 -14.83 3.10
N GLU A 67 -2.29 -16.07 3.19
CA GLU A 67 -1.62 -17.22 2.57
C GLU A 67 -1.60 -17.13 1.03
N LEU A 68 -2.69 -16.70 0.41
CA LEU A 68 -2.74 -16.46 -1.04
C LEU A 68 -1.81 -15.31 -1.45
N ALA A 69 -1.79 -14.21 -0.70
CA ALA A 69 -0.88 -13.10 -0.95
C ALA A 69 0.59 -13.53 -0.81
N ARG A 70 0.89 -14.37 0.20
CA ARG A 70 2.20 -14.97 0.42
C ARG A 70 2.59 -15.90 -0.72
N ALA A 71 1.67 -16.75 -1.19
CA ALA A 71 1.93 -17.67 -2.29
C ALA A 71 2.31 -16.92 -3.57
N LEU A 72 1.54 -15.89 -3.94
CA LEU A 72 1.83 -15.04 -5.09
C LEU A 72 3.19 -14.33 -4.96
N SER A 73 3.44 -13.67 -3.83
CA SER A 73 4.68 -12.96 -3.58
C SER A 73 5.89 -13.92 -3.60
N LYS A 74 5.77 -15.11 -2.99
CA LYS A 74 6.82 -16.13 -2.96
C LYS A 74 7.12 -16.67 -4.36
N ALA A 75 6.09 -16.92 -5.17
CA ALA A 75 6.26 -17.38 -6.54
C ALA A 75 7.01 -16.32 -7.37
N ALA A 76 6.64 -15.04 -7.24
CA ALA A 76 7.32 -13.92 -7.90
C ALA A 76 8.77 -13.72 -7.43
N ILE A 77 9.05 -13.84 -6.12
CA ILE A 77 10.42 -13.77 -5.61
C ILE A 77 11.28 -14.90 -6.18
N LYS A 78 10.74 -16.12 -6.29
CA LYS A 78 11.46 -17.28 -6.82
C LYS A 78 11.72 -17.19 -8.32
N SER A 79 10.80 -16.59 -9.08
CA SER A 79 10.96 -16.44 -10.53
C SER A 79 11.82 -15.24 -10.91
N ALA A 80 11.92 -14.23 -10.04
CA ALA A 80 12.71 -13.04 -10.31
C ALA A 80 14.21 -13.37 -10.40
N PHE A 81 14.78 -13.31 -11.60
CA PHE A 81 16.21 -13.52 -11.84
C PHE A 81 17.01 -12.24 -11.53
N ARG A 82 16.94 -11.76 -10.29
CA ARG A 82 17.51 -10.44 -9.92
C ARG A 82 18.59 -10.56 -8.84
N GLU A 83 19.66 -9.80 -9.01
CA GLU A 83 20.74 -9.67 -8.02
C GLU A 83 20.31 -8.93 -6.75
N LYS A 84 19.28 -8.06 -6.85
CA LYS A 84 18.74 -7.29 -5.73
C LYS A 84 17.52 -7.98 -5.13
N LYS A 85 17.39 -7.90 -3.81
CA LYS A 85 16.20 -8.35 -3.08
C LYS A 85 14.97 -7.65 -3.62
N VAL A 86 13.95 -8.44 -3.97
CA VAL A 86 12.73 -7.96 -4.61
C VAL A 86 11.58 -8.03 -3.61
N PHE A 87 10.73 -7.02 -3.63
CA PHE A 87 9.59 -6.92 -2.73
C PHE A 87 8.28 -6.84 -3.50
N PHE A 88 7.56 -7.96 -3.52
CA PHE A 88 6.26 -8.10 -4.18
C PHE A 88 5.10 -7.95 -3.20
N GLY A 89 5.09 -6.84 -2.43
CA GLY A 89 4.00 -6.51 -1.52
C GLY A 89 2.99 -5.51 -2.08
N HIS A 90 3.39 -4.71 -3.06
CA HIS A 90 2.55 -3.73 -3.72
C HIS A 90 2.29 -4.16 -5.17
N VAL A 91 1.12 -3.79 -5.71
CA VAL A 91 0.70 -4.25 -7.04
C VAL A 91 1.68 -3.80 -8.14
N SER A 92 2.22 -2.58 -8.06
CA SER A 92 3.11 -2.07 -9.10
C SER A 92 4.40 -2.86 -9.28
N ALA A 93 4.87 -3.60 -8.25
CA ALA A 93 6.04 -4.46 -8.37
C ALA A 93 5.87 -5.54 -9.45
N TYR A 94 4.64 -6.01 -9.67
CA TYR A 94 4.34 -7.05 -10.65
C TYR A 94 4.38 -6.54 -12.09
N ALA A 95 4.38 -5.22 -12.33
CA ALA A 95 4.53 -4.67 -13.67
C ALA A 95 5.93 -4.88 -14.24
N GLU A 96 6.89 -5.23 -13.38
CA GLU A 96 8.28 -5.38 -13.76
C GLU A 96 8.65 -6.82 -14.13
N ILE A 97 7.75 -7.78 -13.93
CA ILE A 97 8.06 -9.17 -14.24
C ILE A 97 8.08 -9.36 -15.75
N SER A 98 9.10 -10.06 -16.27
CA SER A 98 9.13 -10.43 -17.68
C SER A 98 8.06 -11.47 -18.01
N LYS A 99 7.85 -11.73 -19.30
CA LYS A 99 6.94 -12.79 -19.74
C LYS A 99 7.37 -14.15 -19.19
N GLU A 100 8.65 -14.46 -19.28
CA GLU A 100 9.25 -15.70 -18.79
C GLU A 100 9.12 -15.81 -17.25
N GLU A 101 9.35 -14.71 -16.53
CA GLU A 101 9.14 -14.66 -15.08
C GLU A 101 7.66 -14.89 -14.74
N SER A 102 6.72 -14.31 -15.49
CA SER A 102 5.28 -14.50 -15.29
C SER A 102 4.83 -15.95 -15.54
N GLU A 103 5.36 -16.61 -16.56
CA GLU A 103 5.09 -18.03 -16.85
C GLU A 103 5.58 -18.91 -15.70
N SER A 104 6.77 -18.60 -15.15
CA SER A 104 7.30 -19.26 -13.96
C SER A 104 6.45 -19.01 -12.70
N VAL A 105 5.94 -17.80 -12.50
CA VAL A 105 4.99 -17.49 -11.41
C VAL A 105 3.73 -18.34 -11.54
N LEU A 106 3.14 -18.39 -12.73
CA LEU A 106 1.92 -19.17 -12.98
C LEU A 106 2.14 -20.66 -12.70
N ALA A 107 3.25 -21.23 -13.16
CA ALA A 107 3.60 -22.62 -12.88
C ALA A 107 3.77 -22.89 -11.38
N GLY A 108 4.47 -22.00 -10.66
CA GLY A 108 4.64 -22.13 -9.20
C GLY A 108 3.34 -21.98 -8.41
N LEU A 109 2.42 -21.14 -8.90
CA LEU A 109 1.08 -20.99 -8.30
C LEU A 109 0.21 -22.22 -8.55
N GLU A 110 0.27 -22.79 -9.75
CA GLU A 110 -0.43 -24.03 -10.11
C GLU A 110 0.04 -25.19 -9.23
N GLU A 111 1.35 -25.38 -9.11
CA GLU A 111 1.96 -26.43 -8.26
C GLU A 111 1.53 -26.29 -6.80
N SER A 112 1.40 -25.06 -6.30
CA SER A 112 0.94 -24.80 -4.93
C SER A 112 -0.57 -24.92 -4.72
N GLY A 113 -1.36 -25.06 -5.79
CA GLY A 113 -2.83 -25.04 -5.76
C GLY A 113 -3.46 -23.66 -5.50
N ALA A 114 -2.66 -22.59 -5.50
CA ALA A 114 -3.13 -21.23 -5.18
C ALA A 114 -3.71 -20.49 -6.41
N LEU A 115 -3.38 -20.92 -7.63
CA LEU A 115 -3.68 -20.17 -8.86
C LEU A 115 -5.19 -19.92 -9.04
N GLU A 116 -6.00 -20.96 -8.95
CA GLU A 116 -7.44 -20.84 -9.18
C GLU A 116 -8.14 -19.99 -8.11
N SER A 117 -7.70 -20.08 -6.85
CA SER A 117 -8.20 -19.23 -5.78
C SER A 117 -7.84 -17.76 -6.01
N LEU A 118 -6.60 -17.47 -6.43
CA LEU A 118 -6.16 -16.11 -6.79
C LEU A 118 -6.98 -15.56 -7.96
N ARG A 119 -7.12 -16.33 -9.05
CA ARG A 119 -7.91 -15.95 -10.22
C ARG A 119 -9.35 -15.65 -9.83
N ARG A 120 -10.01 -16.54 -9.10
CA ARG A 120 -11.40 -16.33 -8.67
C ARG A 120 -11.58 -15.04 -7.88
N VAL A 121 -10.68 -14.74 -6.93
CA VAL A 121 -10.80 -13.57 -6.06
C VAL A 121 -10.41 -12.27 -6.76
N LEU A 122 -9.38 -12.30 -7.59
CA LEU A 122 -8.87 -11.12 -8.28
C LEU A 122 -9.58 -10.85 -9.61
N LEU A 123 -10.43 -11.77 -10.09
CA LEU A 123 -11.19 -11.60 -11.32
C LEU A 123 -11.91 -10.24 -11.40
N PRO A 124 -12.66 -9.77 -10.39
CA PRO A 124 -13.30 -8.45 -10.46
C PRO A 124 -12.31 -7.31 -10.61
N LEU A 125 -11.16 -7.37 -9.91
CA LEU A 125 -10.11 -6.35 -10.03
C LEU A 125 -9.59 -6.29 -11.47
N ILE A 126 -9.23 -7.44 -12.06
CA ILE A 126 -8.66 -7.45 -13.41
C ILE A 126 -9.72 -7.13 -14.48
N PHE A 127 -10.97 -7.56 -14.28
CA PHE A 127 -12.07 -7.23 -15.18
C PHE A 127 -12.36 -5.73 -15.22
N PHE A 128 -12.41 -5.05 -14.08
CA PHE A 128 -12.67 -3.61 -14.01
C PHE A 128 -11.44 -2.76 -14.35
N TYR A 129 -10.24 -3.29 -14.11
CA TYR A 129 -8.95 -2.63 -14.29
C TYR A 129 -8.00 -3.50 -15.13
N PRO A 130 -8.21 -3.60 -16.45
CA PRO A 130 -7.44 -4.48 -17.33
C PRO A 130 -5.94 -4.15 -17.40
N GLU A 131 -5.54 -2.90 -17.15
CA GLU A 131 -4.11 -2.52 -17.08
C GLU A 131 -3.49 -2.77 -15.69
N CYS A 132 -4.20 -3.50 -14.80
CA CYS A 132 -3.64 -3.91 -13.52
C CYS A 132 -2.37 -4.76 -13.72
N PRO A 133 -1.28 -4.47 -13.01
CA PRO A 133 -0.04 -5.26 -13.05
C PRO A 133 -0.21 -6.77 -12.77
N LEU A 134 -1.33 -7.18 -12.16
CA LEU A 134 -1.66 -8.59 -11.91
C LEU A 134 -2.45 -9.25 -13.06
N SER A 135 -2.64 -8.57 -14.20
CA SER A 135 -3.39 -9.09 -15.35
C SER A 135 -2.77 -10.35 -15.96
N PHE A 136 -1.46 -10.56 -15.78
CA PHE A 136 -0.76 -11.78 -16.21
C PHE A 136 -1.31 -13.07 -15.58
N LEU A 137 -2.07 -12.96 -14.47
CA LEU A 137 -2.79 -14.12 -13.90
C LEU A 137 -3.80 -14.73 -14.88
N PHE A 138 -4.20 -13.98 -15.91
CA PHE A 138 -5.18 -14.36 -16.93
C PHE A 138 -4.55 -14.33 -18.34
N PRO A 139 -3.57 -15.21 -18.63
CA PRO A 139 -2.83 -15.17 -19.90
C PRO A 139 -3.71 -15.43 -21.14
N ASN A 140 -4.83 -16.13 -20.94
CA ASN A 140 -5.80 -16.47 -21.99
C ASN A 140 -6.98 -15.50 -22.07
N GLY A 141 -6.85 -14.32 -21.44
CA GLY A 141 -7.92 -13.33 -21.34
C GLY A 141 -8.72 -13.44 -20.04
N VAL A 142 -9.41 -12.35 -19.72
CA VAL A 142 -10.20 -12.21 -18.49
C VAL A 142 -11.61 -12.75 -18.75
N PRO A 143 -12.09 -13.74 -17.97
CA PRO A 143 -13.46 -14.23 -18.08
C PRO A 143 -14.50 -13.13 -17.82
N GLU A 144 -15.68 -13.29 -18.43
CA GLU A 144 -16.84 -12.44 -18.12
C GLU A 144 -17.31 -12.62 -16.67
N LEU A 145 -17.75 -11.52 -16.06
CA LEU A 145 -18.35 -11.54 -14.73
C LEU A 145 -19.82 -11.98 -14.82
N ARG A 146 -20.19 -13.03 -14.09
CA ARG A 146 -21.58 -13.53 -14.04
C ARG A 146 -22.58 -12.47 -13.57
N ASN A 147 -22.19 -11.62 -12.61
CA ASN A 147 -23.01 -10.51 -12.12
C ASN A 147 -22.10 -9.28 -11.91
N ARG A 148 -21.97 -8.48 -12.97
CA ARG A 148 -21.11 -7.29 -13.00
C ARG A 148 -21.47 -6.29 -11.90
N ASP A 149 -22.75 -6.00 -11.69
CA ASP A 149 -23.18 -4.94 -10.77
C ASP A 149 -22.99 -5.35 -9.30
N HIS A 150 -23.22 -6.63 -8.98
CA HIS A 150 -22.91 -7.16 -7.65
C HIS A 150 -21.40 -7.13 -7.38
N ALA A 151 -20.58 -7.59 -8.33
CA ALA A 151 -19.12 -7.56 -8.21
C ALA A 151 -18.58 -6.12 -8.04
N LEU A 152 -19.16 -5.15 -8.77
CA LEU A 152 -18.81 -3.74 -8.63
C LEU A 152 -19.22 -3.18 -7.25
N SER A 153 -20.39 -3.57 -6.75
CA SER A 153 -20.88 -3.16 -5.42
C SER A 153 -19.99 -3.69 -4.30
N ASP A 154 -19.57 -4.96 -4.39
CA ASP A 154 -18.65 -5.57 -3.44
C ASP A 154 -17.27 -4.89 -3.48
N PHE A 155 -16.77 -4.62 -4.69
CA PHE A 155 -15.51 -3.89 -4.87
C PHE A 155 -15.55 -2.52 -4.18
N LYS A 156 -16.64 -1.75 -4.36
CA LYS A 156 -16.83 -0.45 -3.70
C LYS A 156 -16.90 -0.56 -2.19
N LEU A 157 -17.55 -1.60 -1.66
CA LEU A 157 -17.63 -1.83 -0.23
C LEU A 157 -16.22 -2.03 0.37
N ILE A 158 -15.37 -2.81 -0.30
CA ILE A 158 -13.98 -3.04 0.11
C ILE A 158 -13.18 -1.74 0.01
N LEU A 159 -13.31 -1.02 -1.10
CA LEU A 159 -12.64 0.26 -1.31
C LEU A 159 -13.03 1.27 -0.21
N LYS A 160 -14.31 1.39 0.12
CA LYS A 160 -14.83 2.25 1.20
C LYS A 160 -14.21 1.90 2.55
N LYS A 161 -14.01 0.61 2.86
CA LYS A 161 -13.35 0.17 4.10
C LYS A 161 -11.87 0.58 4.13
N LEU A 162 -11.20 0.69 2.98
CA LEU A 162 -9.81 1.11 2.91
C LEU A 162 -9.60 2.62 3.08
N TYR A 163 -10.61 3.46 2.81
CA TYR A 163 -10.50 4.91 2.96
C TYR A 163 -10.15 5.32 4.40
N ASP A 164 -10.75 4.67 5.40
CA ASP A 164 -10.30 4.81 6.77
C ASP A 164 -9.06 3.95 6.99
N ARG A 165 -7.89 4.60 6.97
CA ARG A 165 -6.58 3.98 7.24
C ARG A 165 -6.47 3.32 8.61
N THR A 166 -7.40 3.58 9.53
CA THR A 166 -7.46 2.98 10.87
C THR A 166 -8.42 1.79 10.95
N SER A 167 -9.18 1.54 9.89
CA SER A 167 -10.10 0.42 9.84
C SER A 167 -9.34 -0.92 9.93
N PRO A 168 -9.97 -1.98 10.47
CA PRO A 168 -9.38 -3.31 10.44
C PRO A 168 -8.94 -3.74 9.04
N SER A 169 -9.76 -3.48 8.00
CA SER A 169 -9.44 -3.84 6.62
C SER A 169 -8.16 -3.16 6.12
N ALA A 170 -8.01 -1.85 6.37
CA ALA A 170 -6.80 -1.13 5.98
C ALA A 170 -5.58 -1.61 6.76
N VAL A 171 -5.70 -1.77 8.08
CA VAL A 171 -4.60 -2.18 8.95
C VAL A 171 -4.12 -3.59 8.59
N PHE A 172 -5.02 -4.55 8.37
CA PHE A 172 -4.62 -5.91 8.00
C PHE A 172 -4.03 -5.98 6.59
N ALA A 173 -4.53 -5.19 5.64
CA ALA A 173 -3.93 -5.13 4.30
C ALA A 173 -2.50 -4.57 4.35
N LEU A 174 -2.28 -3.49 5.11
CA LEU A 174 -0.96 -2.90 5.33
C LEU A 174 -0.01 -3.81 6.13
N ALA A 175 -0.55 -4.55 7.10
CA ALA A 175 0.22 -5.54 7.85
C ALA A 175 0.68 -6.67 6.92
N THR A 176 -0.20 -7.21 6.07
CA THR A 176 0.20 -8.21 5.07
C THR A 176 1.22 -7.63 4.09
N PHE A 177 1.07 -6.40 3.62
CA PHE A 177 2.09 -5.71 2.83
C PHE A 177 3.46 -5.73 3.53
N MET A 178 3.53 -5.35 4.81
CA MET A 178 4.77 -5.40 5.60
C MET A 178 5.30 -6.83 5.75
N TYR A 179 4.42 -7.80 6.01
CA TYR A 179 4.78 -9.22 6.13
C TYR A 179 5.43 -9.76 4.86
N LEU A 180 4.92 -9.40 3.69
CA LEU A 180 5.55 -9.74 2.40
C LEU A 180 6.94 -9.10 2.26
N GLY A 181 7.18 -7.98 2.93
CA GLY A 181 8.50 -7.34 2.99
C GLY A 181 9.51 -8.12 3.81
N PHE A 182 9.05 -8.75 4.91
CA PHE A 182 9.87 -9.72 5.65
C PHE A 182 10.18 -10.96 4.81
N LEU A 183 9.19 -11.46 4.05
CA LEU A 183 9.36 -12.64 3.19
C LEU A 183 10.44 -12.43 2.11
N GLY A 184 10.50 -11.25 1.50
CA GLY A 184 11.52 -10.89 0.50
C GLY A 184 12.86 -10.43 1.07
N ASP A 185 13.05 -10.50 2.39
CA ASP A 185 14.20 -9.95 3.14
C ASP A 185 14.48 -8.45 2.84
N ALA A 186 13.45 -7.74 2.37
CA ALA A 186 13.48 -6.32 2.03
C ALA A 186 13.25 -5.43 3.27
N VAL A 187 12.66 -5.99 4.31
CA VAL A 187 12.41 -5.31 5.58
C VAL A 187 13.07 -6.11 6.71
N LYS A 188 13.82 -5.43 7.57
CA LYS A 188 14.39 -5.97 8.81
C LYS A 188 14.02 -5.06 9.96
N VAL A 189 13.58 -5.65 11.06
CA VAL A 189 13.19 -4.91 12.27
C VAL A 189 14.18 -5.22 13.38
N PHE A 190 14.62 -4.16 14.07
CA PHE A 190 15.46 -4.30 15.25
C PHE A 190 14.64 -4.87 16.41
N LYS A 191 15.21 -5.83 17.15
CA LYS A 191 14.48 -6.66 18.13
C LYS A 191 13.81 -5.87 19.26
N ASP A 192 14.33 -4.69 19.58
CA ASP A 192 13.81 -3.87 20.69
C ASP A 192 12.70 -2.91 20.27
N LEU A 193 12.34 -2.86 18.98
CA LEU A 193 11.23 -2.02 18.49
C LEU A 193 9.88 -2.73 18.67
N SER A 194 8.80 -1.96 18.81
CA SER A 194 7.44 -2.51 18.93
C SER A 194 7.04 -3.39 17.73
N LEU A 195 7.57 -3.09 16.54
CA LEU A 195 7.37 -3.90 15.33
C LEU A 195 8.01 -5.29 15.42
N ALA A 196 8.91 -5.55 16.38
CA ALA A 196 9.47 -6.88 16.61
C ALA A 196 8.44 -7.86 17.20
N LYS A 197 7.34 -7.34 17.78
CA LYS A 197 6.20 -8.12 18.29
C LYS A 197 5.08 -8.17 17.27
N PHE A 198 5.42 -8.32 15.98
CA PHE A 198 4.49 -8.15 14.86
C PHE A 198 3.27 -9.06 14.99
N GLU A 199 3.38 -10.26 15.57
CA GLU A 199 2.28 -11.19 15.79
C GLU A 199 1.09 -10.60 16.58
N GLU A 200 1.33 -9.60 17.43
CA GLU A 200 0.27 -8.96 18.23
C GLU A 200 -0.70 -8.14 17.37
N ILE A 201 -0.40 -7.91 16.08
CA ILE A 201 -1.32 -7.27 15.14
C ILE A 201 -2.62 -8.06 14.96
N GLU A 202 -2.61 -9.38 15.17
CA GLU A 202 -3.81 -10.24 15.08
C GLU A 202 -4.91 -9.82 16.05
N LYS A 203 -4.53 -9.18 17.17
CA LYS A 203 -5.44 -8.69 18.21
C LYS A 203 -5.97 -7.27 17.93
N TYR A 204 -5.60 -6.64 16.82
CA TYR A 204 -6.08 -5.29 16.49
C TYR A 204 -7.61 -5.27 16.27
N PRO A 205 -8.36 -4.28 16.81
CA PRO A 205 -7.92 -3.12 17.61
C PRO A 205 -8.07 -3.31 19.14
N SER A 206 -8.11 -4.54 19.64
CA SER A 206 -8.55 -4.87 20.99
C SER A 206 -7.55 -4.56 22.11
N THR A 207 -6.25 -4.42 21.81
CA THR A 207 -5.21 -4.16 22.83
C THR A 207 -4.40 -2.90 22.50
N ASP A 208 -3.87 -2.21 23.51
CA ASP A 208 -3.04 -1.03 23.27
C ASP A 208 -1.75 -1.37 22.51
N LEU A 209 -1.17 -2.54 22.78
CA LEU A 209 -0.02 -3.05 22.02
C LEU A 209 -0.37 -3.25 20.54
N SER A 210 -1.52 -3.87 20.23
CA SER A 210 -1.95 -4.05 18.83
C SER A 210 -2.19 -2.71 18.11
N LYS A 211 -2.73 -1.70 18.81
CA LYS A 211 -2.92 -0.33 18.28
C LYS A 211 -1.59 0.38 18.04
N GLN A 212 -0.61 0.18 18.94
CA GLN A 212 0.75 0.71 18.78
C GLN A 212 1.43 0.09 17.56
N ILE A 213 1.34 -1.24 17.40
CA ILE A 213 1.89 -1.95 16.25
C ILE A 213 1.20 -1.51 14.95
N ALA A 214 -0.13 -1.43 14.94
CA ALA A 214 -0.88 -0.92 13.79
C ALA A 214 -0.48 0.51 13.40
N SER A 215 -0.12 1.35 14.37
CA SER A 215 0.43 2.68 14.11
C SER A 215 1.80 2.59 13.45
N GLY A 216 2.69 1.72 13.95
CA GLY A 216 3.98 1.44 13.32
C GLY A 216 3.86 0.91 11.89
N VAL A 217 2.92 -0.01 11.63
CA VAL A 217 2.63 -0.55 10.29
C VAL A 217 2.21 0.55 9.32
N ARG A 218 1.30 1.43 9.74
CA ARG A 218 0.84 2.55 8.91
C ARG A 218 1.96 3.55 8.60
N SER A 219 2.76 3.89 9.61
CA SER A 219 3.92 4.77 9.44
C SER A 219 4.96 4.16 8.51
N PHE A 220 5.25 2.86 8.64
CA PHE A 220 6.15 2.15 7.74
C PHE A 220 5.64 2.19 6.30
N ALA A 221 4.36 1.88 6.08
CA ALA A 221 3.79 1.89 4.73
C ALA A 221 3.92 3.25 4.06
N LEU A 222 3.58 4.35 4.77
CA LEU A 222 3.74 5.71 4.26
C LEU A 222 5.19 6.01 3.87
N MET A 223 6.15 5.66 4.73
CA MET A 223 7.57 5.87 4.44
C MET A 223 8.03 5.03 3.24
N PHE A 224 7.62 3.76 3.19
CA PHE A 224 8.02 2.83 2.13
C PHE A 224 7.48 3.27 0.78
N PHE A 225 6.18 3.55 0.68
CA PHE A 225 5.57 4.02 -0.55
C PHE A 225 6.07 5.41 -0.95
N GLY A 226 6.39 6.29 0.01
CA GLY A 226 7.00 7.59 -0.27
C GLY A 226 8.34 7.47 -0.98
N ARG A 227 9.19 6.55 -0.50
CA ARG A 227 10.47 6.24 -1.14
C ARG A 227 10.29 5.58 -2.51
N PHE A 228 9.39 4.61 -2.63
CA PHE A 228 9.17 3.91 -3.89
C PHE A 228 8.62 4.83 -4.98
N ALA A 229 7.69 5.73 -4.63
CA ALA A 229 7.13 6.71 -5.57
C ALA A 229 8.20 7.65 -6.16
N GLU A 230 9.27 7.93 -5.40
CA GLU A 230 10.40 8.73 -5.87
C GLU A 230 11.38 7.92 -6.74
N GLU A 231 11.77 6.73 -6.29
CA GLU A 231 12.75 5.90 -6.99
C GLU A 231 12.19 5.33 -8.31
N LYS A 232 10.91 4.93 -8.32
CA LYS A 232 10.28 4.27 -9.47
C LYS A 232 8.77 4.55 -9.54
N PRO A 233 8.37 5.68 -10.14
CA PRO A 233 6.96 6.03 -10.25
C PRO A 233 6.21 5.02 -11.13
N SER A 234 5.06 4.57 -10.64
CA SER A 234 4.15 3.67 -11.37
C SER A 234 2.95 4.43 -11.94
N PRO A 235 2.50 4.13 -13.17
CA PRO A 235 1.26 4.68 -13.70
C PRO A 235 0.01 4.08 -13.04
N TRP A 236 0.13 2.95 -12.33
CA TRP A 236 -1.01 2.18 -11.81
C TRP A 236 -1.94 2.99 -10.90
N PRO A 237 -1.49 3.71 -9.86
CA PRO A 237 -2.39 4.47 -8.99
C PRO A 237 -3.21 5.52 -9.76
N ARG A 238 -2.59 6.19 -10.74
CA ARG A 238 -3.27 7.15 -11.60
C ARG A 238 -4.30 6.47 -12.50
N TYR A 239 -3.91 5.37 -13.12
CA TYR A 239 -4.81 4.57 -13.95
C TYR A 239 -6.02 4.11 -13.14
N PHE A 240 -5.79 3.52 -11.96
CA PHE A 240 -6.81 3.03 -11.05
C PHE A 240 -7.89 4.08 -10.79
N TRP A 241 -7.53 5.29 -10.34
CA TRP A 241 -8.52 6.32 -10.08
C TRP A 241 -9.21 6.82 -11.35
N SER A 242 -8.46 7.00 -12.46
CA SER A 242 -9.04 7.44 -13.73
C SER A 242 -10.04 6.45 -14.32
N GLN A 243 -9.78 5.16 -14.17
CA GLN A 243 -10.66 4.08 -14.60
C GLN A 243 -11.85 3.95 -13.67
N GLY A 244 -11.64 4.07 -12.35
CA GLY A 244 -12.72 4.10 -11.35
C GLY A 244 -13.79 5.14 -11.67
N LEU A 245 -13.39 6.35 -12.08
CA LEU A 245 -14.31 7.42 -12.50
C LEU A 245 -15.11 7.11 -13.77
N LYS A 246 -14.63 6.18 -14.62
CA LYS A 246 -15.37 5.73 -15.81
C LYS A 246 -16.35 4.60 -15.49
N LEU A 247 -16.06 3.79 -14.47
CA LEU A 247 -16.88 2.65 -14.07
C LEU A 247 -18.22 3.07 -13.46
N GLU A 248 -18.23 4.21 -12.76
CA GLU A 248 -19.44 4.83 -12.23
C GLU A 248 -19.28 6.35 -12.24
N LYS A 249 -20.30 7.05 -12.76
CA LYS A 249 -20.33 8.51 -12.72
C LYS A 249 -20.50 8.97 -11.27
N CYS A 250 -19.77 10.01 -10.88
CA CYS A 250 -20.02 10.67 -9.60
C CYS A 250 -21.46 11.20 -9.58
N ASP A 251 -22.24 10.72 -8.63
CA ASP A 251 -23.54 11.30 -8.31
C ASP A 251 -23.33 12.46 -7.34
N PHE A 252 -23.59 13.68 -7.82
CA PHE A 252 -23.48 14.90 -7.02
C PHE A 252 -24.78 15.25 -6.29
N GLY A 253 -25.78 14.35 -6.30
CA GLY A 253 -27.00 14.52 -5.51
C GLY A 253 -27.76 15.78 -5.87
N VAL A 254 -27.92 16.07 -7.18
CA VAL A 254 -28.83 17.13 -7.60
C VAL A 254 -30.25 16.64 -7.34
N GLN A 255 -30.80 17.02 -6.18
CA GLN A 255 -32.23 16.95 -5.94
C GLN A 255 -32.88 17.90 -6.95
N ASN A 256 -33.53 17.34 -7.96
CA ASN A 256 -34.47 18.11 -8.76
C ASN A 256 -35.65 18.44 -7.84
N GLU A 257 -35.65 19.66 -7.29
CA GLU A 257 -36.86 20.26 -6.75
C GLU A 257 -37.78 20.54 -7.95
N GLU A 258 -38.81 19.70 -8.11
CA GLU A 258 -40.02 20.03 -8.87
C GLU A 258 -41.02 20.75 -7.97
#